data_AF-A0A4Q4CTU2-F1
#
_entry.id   AF-A0A4Q4CTU2-F1
#
_cell.length_a   1.000
_cell.length_b   1.000
_cell.length_c   1.000
_cell.angle_alpha   90.00
_cell.angle_beta   90.00
_cell.angle_gamma   90.00
#
_symmetry.space_group_name_H-M   'P 1'
#
loop_
_entity.id
_entity.type
_entity.pdbx_description
1 polymer ?
#
loop_
_entity_poly.entity_id
_entity_poly.type
_entity_poly.pdbx_seq_one_letter_code
_entity_poly.pdbx_strand_id
1 'polypeptide(L)'
;MCDGITRRTAIGASAGLLIAGSLAPRTPAIAGTGALRTSRLTSGTRLVHADLHNHSLLSDGDGDPALAFQSMRDAGLDVAALTDHATISDNLLGDVLAGILPPEYTQLGGLTRSGWAQTKAYADAANLDGTFTAIRGFEWSEPLLGHVNVWFTEHYVDVLQAGLMQPLLD
;
A
#
# COMPACT_ATOMS: atom_id res chain seq x y z
N MET A 1 -4.16 23.60 19.92
CA MET A 1 -4.53 22.86 18.70
C MET A 1 -4.07 21.45 18.95
N CYS A 2 -4.99 20.55 19.30
CA CYS A 2 -4.64 19.19 19.70
C CYS A 2 -4.54 18.34 18.43
N ASP A 3 -3.33 17.95 18.03
CA ASP A 3 -3.13 16.91 17.03
C ASP A 3 -3.73 15.60 17.58
N GLY A 4 -4.87 15.21 17.01
CA GLY A 4 -5.53 13.95 17.35
C GLY A 4 -4.74 12.78 16.78
N ILE A 5 -4.61 11.71 17.56
CA ILE A 5 -4.07 10.43 17.08
C ILE A 5 -4.96 9.95 15.92
N THR A 6 -4.44 9.96 14.70
CA THR A 6 -5.16 9.45 13.52
C THR A 6 -5.18 7.93 13.53
N ARG A 7 -6.16 7.30 12.86
CA ARG A 7 -6.20 5.81 12.75
C ARG A 7 -4.96 5.25 12.07
N ARG A 8 -4.38 6.01 11.14
CA ARG A 8 -3.12 5.65 10.47
C ARG A 8 -1.96 5.56 11.47
N THR A 9 -1.86 6.53 12.38
CA THR A 9 -0.83 6.52 13.43
C THR A 9 -0.99 5.30 14.35
N ALA A 10 -2.22 4.90 14.65
CA ALA A 10 -2.50 3.71 15.46
C ALA A 10 -2.09 2.40 14.76
N ILE A 11 -2.39 2.24 13.45
CA ILE A 11 -2.01 1.03 12.69
C ILE A 11 -0.48 0.95 12.51
N GLY A 12 0.20 2.07 12.25
CA GLY A 12 1.66 2.11 12.14
C GLY A 12 2.39 1.72 13.44
N ALA A 13 1.78 1.99 14.60
CA ALA A 13 2.31 1.59 15.91
C ALA A 13 1.99 0.11 16.27
N SER A 14 1.05 -0.52 15.57
CA SER A 14 0.63 -1.90 15.79
C SER A 14 0.68 -2.67 14.46
N ALA A 15 1.88 -3.05 14.01
CA ALA A 15 2.10 -3.89 12.84
C ALA A 15 1.64 -5.36 13.04
N GLY A 16 0.46 -5.55 13.64
CA GLY A 16 -0.19 -6.84 13.84
C GLY A 16 -1.44 -6.94 12.98
N LEU A 17 -1.29 -7.39 11.73
CA LEU A 17 -2.42 -7.88 10.94
C LEU A 17 -2.86 -9.22 11.56
N LEU A 18 -3.92 -9.19 12.37
CA LEU A 18 -4.55 -10.40 12.92
C LEU A 18 -5.40 -11.07 11.83
N ILE A 19 -4.82 -11.97 11.04
CA ILE A 19 -5.58 -12.89 10.19
C ILE A 19 -6.04 -14.07 11.07
N ALA A 20 -7.26 -13.97 11.59
CA ALA A 20 -7.86 -15.09 12.30
C ALA A 20 -8.63 -15.99 11.31
N GLY A 21 -8.01 -17.10 10.92
CA GLY A 21 -8.68 -18.16 10.15
C GLY A 21 -9.59 -18.99 11.05
N SER A 22 -10.90 -18.98 10.82
CA SER A 22 -11.83 -19.88 11.49
C SER A 22 -12.35 -20.96 10.51
N LEU A 23 -12.13 -22.24 10.85
CA LEU A 23 -12.67 -23.42 10.17
C LEU A 23 -14.14 -23.74 10.57
N ALA A 24 -14.91 -22.74 11.03
CA ALA A 24 -16.28 -22.93 11.49
C ALA A 24 -17.31 -22.74 10.35
N PRO A 25 -18.50 -23.38 10.42
CA PRO A 25 -19.50 -23.29 9.37
C PRO A 25 -19.95 -21.84 9.13
N ARG A 26 -20.01 -21.45 7.85
CA ARG A 26 -20.38 -20.11 7.39
C ARG A 26 -21.72 -19.69 7.96
N THR A 27 -21.70 -18.74 8.90
CA THR A 27 -22.88 -17.92 9.24
C THR A 27 -23.07 -16.92 8.08
N PRO A 28 -24.30 -16.62 7.64
CA PRO A 28 -24.51 -15.72 6.51
C PRO A 28 -23.87 -14.36 6.82
N ALA A 29 -23.23 -13.78 5.81
CA ALA A 29 -22.52 -12.51 5.91
C ALA A 29 -23.43 -11.45 6.57
N ILE A 30 -22.89 -10.76 7.57
CA ILE A 30 -23.57 -9.69 8.29
C ILE A 30 -23.94 -8.59 7.29
N ALA A 31 -25.23 -8.30 7.18
CA ALA A 31 -25.75 -7.16 6.45
C ALA A 31 -25.22 -5.87 7.08
N GLY A 32 -24.21 -5.27 6.47
CA GLY A 32 -23.62 -4.00 6.86
C GLY A 32 -22.60 -3.54 5.82
N THR A 33 -22.75 -2.31 5.36
CA THR A 33 -21.79 -1.64 4.46
C THR A 33 -20.66 -1.03 5.28
N GLY A 34 -19.43 -1.23 4.82
CA GLY A 34 -18.21 -0.64 5.37
C GLY A 34 -17.91 -1.01 6.84
N ALA A 35 -17.22 -0.09 7.49
CA ALA A 35 -16.66 -0.19 8.84
C ALA A 35 -17.69 -0.35 9.99
N LEU A 36 -18.97 -0.65 9.74
CA LEU A 36 -19.98 -0.90 10.79
C LEU A 36 -19.99 -2.36 11.27
N ARG A 37 -19.17 -3.22 10.67
CA ARG A 37 -19.08 -4.64 11.02
C ARG A 37 -18.31 -4.81 12.33
N THR A 38 -18.87 -5.54 13.29
CA THR A 38 -18.21 -5.88 14.56
C THR A 38 -17.56 -7.26 14.47
N SER A 39 -16.35 -7.40 15.01
CA SER A 39 -15.69 -8.71 15.11
C SER A 39 -16.49 -9.65 16.01
N ARG A 40 -16.56 -10.93 15.62
CA ARG A 40 -17.10 -12.00 16.48
C ARG A 40 -16.01 -12.75 17.26
N LEU A 41 -14.75 -12.47 16.96
CA LEU A 41 -13.58 -13.14 17.53
C LEU A 41 -12.98 -12.34 18.69
N THR A 42 -13.11 -11.02 18.65
CA THR A 42 -12.53 -10.11 19.62
C THR A 42 -13.55 -9.02 19.99
N SER A 43 -13.63 -8.67 21.26
CA SER A 43 -14.50 -7.58 21.74
C SER A 43 -13.85 -6.23 21.48
N GLY A 44 -14.65 -5.21 21.16
CA GLY A 44 -14.16 -3.85 20.94
C GLY A 44 -13.40 -3.62 19.62
N THR A 45 -13.32 -4.61 18.74
CA THR A 45 -12.68 -4.48 17.42
C THR A 45 -13.71 -4.41 16.30
N ARG A 46 -13.32 -3.70 15.24
CA ARG A 46 -14.12 -3.46 14.05
C ARG A 46 -13.58 -4.29 12.90
N LEU A 47 -14.47 -4.88 12.12
CA LEU A 47 -14.13 -5.59 10.89
C LEU A 47 -14.12 -4.58 9.74
N VAL A 48 -13.06 -4.64 8.94
CA VAL A 48 -12.85 -3.79 7.76
C VAL A 48 -12.69 -4.67 6.53
N HIS A 49 -13.15 -4.18 5.38
CA HIS A 49 -12.83 -4.76 4.08
C HIS A 49 -11.59 -4.05 3.51
N ALA A 50 -10.54 -4.81 3.25
CA ALA A 50 -9.24 -4.26 2.86
C ALA A 50 -8.70 -4.94 1.62
N ASP A 51 -8.08 -4.15 0.74
CA ASP A 51 -7.17 -4.62 -0.28
C ASP A 51 -5.80 -3.97 -0.04
N LEU A 52 -4.77 -4.77 0.21
CA LEU A 52 -3.46 -4.30 0.62
C LEU A 52 -2.40 -4.43 -0.48
N HIS A 53 -2.80 -4.75 -1.71
CA HIS A 53 -1.86 -4.98 -2.80
C HIS A 53 -2.48 -4.56 -4.14
N ASN A 54 -2.21 -3.32 -4.55
CA ASN A 54 -2.76 -2.74 -5.78
C ASN A 54 -1.67 -2.01 -6.56
N HIS A 55 -1.82 -1.97 -7.88
CA HIS A 55 -0.87 -1.35 -8.80
C HIS A 55 -1.57 -0.30 -9.67
N SER A 56 -0.79 0.63 -10.22
CA SER A 56 -1.23 1.72 -11.09
C SER A 56 -0.27 1.89 -12.27
N LEU A 57 -0.48 2.94 -13.06
CA LEU A 57 0.45 3.33 -14.13
C LEU A 57 1.85 3.78 -13.63
N LEU A 58 2.12 3.78 -12.32
CA LEU A 58 3.47 4.01 -11.78
C LEU A 58 4.36 2.75 -11.80
N SER A 59 3.78 1.56 -11.98
CA SER A 59 4.50 0.34 -12.38
C SER A 59 3.82 -0.32 -13.58
N ASP A 60 3.24 -1.49 -13.36
CA ASP A 60 2.66 -2.43 -14.30
C ASP A 60 1.13 -2.54 -14.21
N GLY A 61 0.52 -1.70 -13.36
CA GLY A 61 -0.92 -1.61 -13.24
C GLY A 61 -1.54 -0.78 -14.35
N ASP A 62 -2.88 -0.71 -14.30
CA ASP A 62 -3.68 0.17 -15.14
C ASP A 62 -4.39 1.22 -14.28
N GLY A 63 -4.68 2.38 -14.86
CA GLY A 63 -5.35 3.49 -14.20
C GLY A 63 -4.44 4.55 -13.57
N ASP A 64 -4.99 5.77 -13.48
CA ASP A 64 -4.29 6.94 -12.94
C ASP A 64 -4.03 6.78 -11.42
N PRO A 65 -2.76 6.84 -10.96
CA PRO A 65 -2.43 6.73 -9.54
C PRO A 65 -3.13 7.78 -8.66
N ALA A 66 -3.44 8.96 -9.20
CA ALA A 66 -4.14 10.02 -8.44
C ALA A 66 -5.59 9.64 -8.12
N LEU A 67 -6.20 8.72 -8.89
CA LEU A 67 -7.59 8.28 -8.73
C LEU A 67 -7.70 6.91 -8.05
N ALA A 68 -6.61 6.18 -7.87
CA ALA A 68 -6.60 4.81 -7.40
C ALA A 68 -7.33 4.62 -6.05
N PHE A 69 -7.01 5.44 -5.05
CA PHE A 69 -7.65 5.36 -3.73
C PHE A 69 -9.14 5.70 -3.76
N GLN A 70 -9.54 6.66 -4.60
CA GLN A 70 -10.96 6.98 -4.76
C GLN A 70 -11.70 5.81 -5.40
N SER A 71 -11.17 5.23 -6.47
CA SER A 71 -11.75 4.06 -7.13
C SER A 71 -11.96 2.90 -6.16
N MET A 72 -10.92 2.56 -5.37
CA MET A 72 -10.97 1.51 -4.36
C MET A 72 -12.01 1.78 -3.26
N ARG A 73 -12.11 3.03 -2.82
CA ARG A 73 -13.13 3.46 -1.85
C ARG A 73 -14.55 3.36 -2.42
N ASP A 74 -14.76 3.82 -3.65
CA ASP A 74 -16.05 3.77 -4.34
C ASP A 74 -16.49 2.32 -4.62
N ALA A 75 -15.52 1.40 -4.77
CA ALA A 75 -15.74 -0.04 -4.83
C ALA A 75 -16.10 -0.68 -3.46
N GLY A 76 -16.07 0.09 -2.36
CA GLY A 76 -16.51 -0.33 -1.04
C GLY A 76 -15.42 -0.88 -0.12
N LEU A 77 -14.15 -0.57 -0.39
CA LEU A 77 -13.06 -0.85 0.54
C LEU A 77 -13.03 0.19 1.68
N ASP A 78 -12.78 -0.29 2.90
CA ASP A 78 -12.54 0.53 4.10
C ASP A 78 -11.06 0.90 4.24
N VAL A 79 -10.17 0.04 3.71
CA VAL A 79 -8.72 0.19 3.75
C VAL A 79 -8.16 -0.21 2.38
N ALA A 80 -7.25 0.59 1.86
CA ALA A 80 -6.57 0.28 0.61
C ALA A 80 -5.08 0.58 0.72
N ALA A 81 -4.23 -0.24 0.09
CA ALA A 81 -2.84 0.09 -0.14
C ALA A 81 -2.53 0.16 -1.64
N LEU A 82 -1.81 1.21 -2.05
CA LEU A 82 -1.18 1.31 -3.36
C LEU A 82 0.28 0.90 -3.21
N THR A 83 0.72 -0.08 -3.98
CA THR A 83 1.95 -0.86 -3.79
C THR A 83 2.63 -1.16 -5.13
N ASP A 84 2.75 -0.16 -6.00
CA ASP A 84 3.48 -0.29 -7.27
C ASP A 84 4.86 -0.94 -7.07
N HIS A 85 5.31 -1.70 -8.08
CA HIS A 85 6.54 -2.47 -8.02
C HIS A 85 7.78 -1.61 -7.78
N ALA A 86 8.62 -1.99 -6.83
CA ALA A 86 9.96 -1.47 -6.63
C ALA A 86 10.98 -2.48 -7.20
N THR A 87 11.37 -2.30 -8.47
CA THR A 87 12.37 -3.17 -9.13
C THR A 87 13.73 -2.48 -9.20
N ILE A 88 13.97 -1.69 -10.25
CA ILE A 88 15.30 -1.13 -10.58
C ILE A 88 15.28 0.36 -10.95
N SER A 89 14.12 1.02 -10.81
CA SER A 89 13.91 2.42 -11.18
C SER A 89 14.54 3.44 -10.23
N ASP A 90 15.11 3.05 -9.08
CA ASP A 90 15.71 4.01 -8.15
C ASP A 90 17.15 4.37 -8.53
N ASN A 91 17.28 5.08 -9.64
CA ASN A 91 18.51 5.77 -10.01
C ASN A 91 18.20 7.20 -10.47
N LEU A 92 19.15 8.12 -10.31
CA LEU A 92 19.03 9.54 -10.72
C LEU A 92 18.64 9.72 -12.20
N LEU A 93 18.86 8.71 -13.05
CA LEU A 93 18.39 8.70 -14.44
C LEU A 93 16.93 8.29 -14.55
N GLY A 94 16.41 7.43 -13.68
CA GLY A 94 15.02 6.96 -13.66
C GLY A 94 14.00 8.09 -13.59
N ASP A 95 14.22 9.09 -12.71
CA ASP A 95 13.33 10.26 -12.62
C ASP A 95 13.40 11.16 -13.88
N VAL A 96 14.58 11.33 -14.47
CA VAL A 96 14.76 12.13 -15.71
C VAL A 96 14.18 11.39 -16.92
N LEU A 97 14.33 10.08 -16.94
CA LEU A 97 13.95 9.23 -18.05
C LEU A 97 12.47 8.83 -17.99
N ALA A 98 11.81 8.80 -16.83
CA ALA A 98 10.38 8.47 -16.72
C ALA A 98 9.49 9.41 -17.56
N GLY A 99 9.89 10.66 -17.78
CA GLY A 99 9.18 11.62 -18.64
C GLY A 99 9.58 11.57 -20.13
N ILE A 100 10.59 10.77 -20.49
CA ILE A 100 11.19 10.69 -21.83
C ILE A 100 11.01 9.29 -22.45
N LEU A 101 11.05 8.26 -21.61
CA LEU A 101 10.94 6.88 -22.03
C LEU A 101 9.48 6.50 -22.33
N PRO A 102 9.27 5.61 -23.30
CA PRO A 102 7.97 5.01 -23.55
C PRO A 102 7.37 4.39 -22.26
N PRO A 103 6.04 4.40 -22.06
CA PRO A 103 5.38 3.83 -20.88
C PRO A 103 5.78 2.38 -20.58
N GLU A 104 6.14 1.61 -21.61
CA GLU A 104 6.63 0.24 -21.50
C GLU A 104 7.89 0.11 -20.61
N TYR A 105 8.68 1.18 -20.46
CA TYR A 105 9.82 1.18 -19.55
C TYR A 105 9.41 1.35 -18.08
N THR A 106 8.36 2.13 -17.79
CA THR A 106 7.81 2.26 -16.43
C THR A 106 7.24 0.93 -15.94
N GLN A 107 6.64 0.18 -16.85
CA GLN A 107 6.09 -1.17 -16.60
C GLN A 107 7.18 -2.19 -16.25
N LEU A 108 8.43 -1.96 -16.67
CA LEU A 108 9.57 -2.83 -16.37
C LEU A 108 10.42 -2.34 -15.19
N GLY A 109 10.66 -1.03 -15.13
CA GLY A 109 11.51 -0.40 -14.10
C GLY A 109 10.80 -0.20 -12.76
N GLY A 110 9.47 -0.11 -12.77
CA GLY A 110 8.67 0.13 -11.57
C GLY A 110 8.80 1.55 -11.03
N LEU A 111 8.37 1.71 -9.78
CA LEU A 111 8.25 2.94 -9.03
C LEU A 111 9.60 3.67 -8.89
N THR A 112 9.60 4.97 -9.19
CA THR A 112 10.75 5.85 -8.97
C THR A 112 10.69 6.52 -7.59
N ARG A 113 11.73 7.25 -7.17
CA ARG A 113 11.66 8.07 -5.94
C ARG A 113 10.61 9.18 -6.03
N SER A 114 10.51 9.84 -7.19
CA SER A 114 9.47 10.85 -7.39
C SER A 114 8.07 10.24 -7.35
N GLY A 115 7.88 9.05 -7.95
CA GLY A 115 6.65 8.26 -7.84
C GLY A 115 6.33 7.90 -6.39
N TRP A 116 7.32 7.43 -5.62
CA TRP A 116 7.15 7.17 -4.18
C TRP A 116 6.71 8.41 -3.39
N ALA A 117 7.27 9.58 -3.71
CA ALA A 117 6.84 10.84 -3.09
C ALA A 117 5.40 11.21 -3.50
N GLN A 118 5.01 10.99 -4.75
CA GLN A 118 3.66 11.22 -5.24
C GLN A 118 2.63 10.32 -4.56
N THR A 119 2.90 9.02 -4.42
CA THR A 119 1.98 8.10 -3.75
C THR A 119 1.77 8.47 -2.28
N LYS A 120 2.70 9.19 -1.64
CA LYS A 120 2.48 9.77 -0.31
C LYS A 120 1.46 10.88 -0.35
N ALA A 121 1.59 11.81 -1.29
CA ALA A 121 0.64 12.89 -1.45
C ALA A 121 -0.77 12.33 -1.74
N TYR A 122 -0.88 11.31 -2.61
CA TYR A 122 -2.17 10.66 -2.91
C TYR A 122 -2.77 9.95 -1.70
N ALA A 123 -1.98 9.17 -0.96
CA ALA A 123 -2.45 8.51 0.25
C ALA A 123 -2.85 9.52 1.35
N ASP A 124 -2.08 10.59 1.53
CA ASP A 124 -2.38 11.65 2.51
C ASP A 124 -3.69 12.37 2.15
N ALA A 125 -3.90 12.70 0.87
CA ALA A 125 -5.11 13.36 0.40
C ALA A 125 -6.36 12.47 0.46
N ALA A 126 -6.22 11.17 0.20
CA ALA A 126 -7.36 10.25 0.17
C ALA A 126 -7.78 9.75 1.55
N ASN A 127 -6.90 9.80 2.55
CA ASN A 127 -7.18 9.29 3.88
C ASN A 127 -8.23 10.14 4.61
N LEU A 128 -9.27 9.48 5.11
CA LEU A 128 -10.31 10.12 5.88
C LEU A 128 -10.49 9.40 7.21
N ASP A 129 -10.11 10.08 8.29
CA ASP A 129 -10.21 9.52 9.63
C ASP A 129 -11.61 9.00 9.93
N GLY A 130 -11.67 7.80 10.50
CA GLY A 130 -12.95 7.14 10.78
C GLY A 130 -13.58 6.41 9.60
N THR A 131 -13.21 6.77 8.37
CA THR A 131 -14.00 6.47 7.15
C THR A 131 -13.24 5.63 6.13
N PHE A 132 -12.00 6.01 5.78
CA PHE A 132 -11.20 5.31 4.78
C PHE A 132 -9.71 5.46 5.11
N THR A 133 -9.01 4.33 5.22
CA THR A 133 -7.56 4.32 5.46
C THR A 133 -6.83 4.09 4.15
N ALA A 134 -6.16 5.13 3.64
CA ALA A 134 -5.27 5.02 2.50
C ALA A 134 -3.84 4.75 3.00
N ILE A 135 -3.22 3.69 2.49
CA ILE A 135 -1.87 3.25 2.85
C ILE A 135 -0.97 3.41 1.62
N ARG A 136 0.10 4.17 1.78
CA ARG A 136 1.22 4.14 0.83
C ARG A 136 2.10 2.93 1.15
N GLY A 137 2.43 2.14 0.14
CA GLY A 137 3.43 1.08 0.21
C GLY A 137 4.08 0.86 -1.16
N PHE A 138 4.96 -0.14 -1.23
CA PHE A 138 5.53 -0.61 -2.48
C PHE A 138 5.68 -2.13 -2.41
N GLU A 139 5.62 -2.79 -3.55
CA GLU A 139 5.97 -4.20 -3.64
C GLU A 139 7.45 -4.29 -4.03
N TRP A 140 8.31 -4.64 -3.07
CA TRP A 140 9.68 -4.99 -3.39
C TRP A 140 9.68 -6.24 -4.24
N SER A 141 10.22 -6.15 -5.46
CA SER A 141 10.01 -7.17 -6.48
C SER A 141 11.30 -7.61 -7.12
N GLU A 142 11.83 -8.73 -6.63
CA GLU A 142 13.04 -9.34 -7.16
C GLU A 142 12.67 -10.58 -8.00
N PRO A 143 13.15 -10.67 -9.26
CA PRO A 143 12.70 -11.71 -10.20
C PRO A 143 12.97 -13.17 -9.80
N LEU A 144 13.91 -13.44 -8.90
CA LEU A 144 14.38 -14.78 -8.52
C LEU A 144 13.94 -15.22 -7.12
N LEU A 145 13.86 -14.29 -6.18
CA LEU A 145 13.57 -14.49 -4.76
C LEU A 145 12.07 -14.30 -4.46
N GLY A 146 11.37 -13.59 -5.35
CA GLY A 146 9.96 -13.28 -5.20
C GLY A 146 9.74 -11.88 -4.63
N HIS A 147 8.51 -11.63 -4.22
CA HIS A 147 8.03 -10.29 -3.94
C HIS A 147 7.54 -10.13 -2.51
N VAL A 148 7.72 -8.93 -1.95
CA VAL A 148 7.29 -8.58 -0.60
C VAL A 148 6.61 -7.22 -0.61
N ASN A 149 5.37 -7.16 -0.12
CA ASN A 149 4.72 -5.87 0.14
C ASN A 149 5.31 -5.22 1.39
N VAL A 150 5.69 -3.95 1.25
CA VAL A 150 6.21 -3.13 2.33
C VAL A 150 5.25 -1.99 2.59
N TRP A 151 4.70 -1.96 3.81
CA TRP A 151 3.82 -0.90 4.30
C TRP A 151 4.42 -0.22 5.53
N PHE A 152 3.90 0.96 5.87
CA PHE A 152 4.27 1.71 7.08
C PHE A 152 5.76 2.07 7.20
N THR A 153 6.47 2.09 6.09
CA THR A 153 7.84 2.57 6.00
C THR A 153 7.89 4.04 5.59
N GLU A 154 8.82 4.79 6.19
CA GLU A 154 9.18 6.13 5.72
C GLU A 154 10.07 6.04 4.47
N HIS A 155 10.92 5.01 4.42
CA HIS A 155 11.95 4.83 3.42
C HIS A 155 11.49 3.93 2.27
N TYR A 156 12.03 4.24 1.09
CA TYR A 156 11.91 3.44 -0.12
C TYR A 156 13.23 2.73 -0.39
N VAL A 157 13.14 1.48 -0.85
CA VAL A 157 14.29 0.69 -1.28
C VAL A 157 13.85 -0.18 -2.45
N ASP A 158 14.65 -0.21 -3.51
CA ASP A 158 14.45 -1.10 -4.66
C ASP A 158 15.42 -2.29 -4.59
N VAL A 159 15.43 -3.15 -5.60
CA VAL A 159 16.30 -4.33 -5.65
C VAL A 159 17.77 -3.93 -5.69
N LEU A 160 18.12 -2.87 -6.43
CA LEU A 160 19.50 -2.43 -6.57
C LEU A 160 20.06 -1.91 -5.25
N GLN A 161 19.31 -1.07 -4.54
CA GLN A 161 19.75 -0.53 -3.27
C GLN A 161 19.83 -1.58 -2.18
N ALA A 162 18.86 -2.50 -2.11
CA ALA A 162 18.91 -3.61 -1.17
C ALA A 162 20.16 -4.48 -1.38
N GLY A 163 20.53 -4.75 -2.63
CA GLY A 163 21.74 -5.52 -2.96
C GLY A 163 23.06 -4.81 -2.66
N LEU A 164 23.05 -3.48 -2.52
CA LEU A 164 24.22 -2.67 -2.16
C LEU A 164 24.35 -2.41 -0.66
N MET A 165 23.32 -2.73 0.13
CA MET A 165 23.39 -2.58 1.58
C MET A 165 24.37 -3.59 2.16
N GLN A 166 25.31 -3.10 2.96
CA GLN A 166 26.17 -3.97 3.77
C GLN A 166 25.29 -4.78 4.74
N PRO A 167 25.58 -6.07 4.96
CA PRO A 167 24.92 -6.84 6.01
C PRO A 167 25.03 -6.06 7.33
N LEU A 168 23.91 -5.89 8.04
CA LEU A 168 23.90 -5.22 9.34
C LEU A 168 24.58 -6.08 10.43
N LEU A 169 25.02 -7.29 10.10
CA LEU A 169 25.61 -8.26 11.00
C LEU A 169 26.96 -8.72 10.44
N ASP A 170 28.01 -7.99 10.83
CA ASP A 170 29.34 -8.54 11.09
C ASP A 170 29.55 -8.63 12.60
#